data_AF-A0AB38X0Y2-F1
#
_entry.id   AF-A0AB38X0Y2-F1
#
_cell.length_a   1.000
_cell.length_b   1.000
_cell.length_c   1.000
_cell.angle_alpha   90.00
_cell.angle_beta   90.00
_cell.angle_gamma   90.00
#
_symmetry.space_group_name_H-M   'P 1'
#
loop_
_entity.id
_entity.type
_entity.pdbx_description
1 polymer ?
#
loop_
_entity_poly.entity_id
_entity_poly.type
_entity_poly.pdbx_seq_one_letter_code
_entity_poly.pdbx_strand_id
1 'polypeptide(L)' 'MPEQKKKIGRPKTDTKPVMIRMEPEMISEIDAYRRTLDDVPTRPEAMRRILADFLEAWRDGRD' A
#
# COMPACT_ATOMS: atom_id res chain seq x y z
N MET A 1 -13.14 32.96 22.62
CA MET A 1 -12.71 32.74 21.23
C MET A 1 -12.07 31.36 21.14
N PRO A 2 -12.66 30.34 20.51
CA PRO A 2 -11.98 29.05 20.37
C PRO A 2 -11.07 29.06 19.14
N GLU A 3 -9.82 28.67 19.35
CA GLU A 3 -8.75 28.64 18.36
C GLU A 3 -9.01 27.55 17.30
N GLN A 4 -9.01 27.96 16.02
CA GLN A 4 -9.15 27.05 14.89
C GLN A 4 -7.85 26.24 14.71
N LYS A 5 -7.88 24.95 15.07
CA LYS A 5 -6.84 23.98 14.73
C LYS A 5 -6.73 23.88 13.21
N LYS A 6 -5.60 24.35 12.64
CA LYS A 6 -5.27 24.20 11.23
C LYS A 6 -5.34 22.72 10.85
N LYS A 7 -6.32 22.34 10.04
CA LYS A 7 -6.38 21.03 9.37
C LYS A 7 -5.19 20.99 8.43
N ILE A 8 -4.12 20.30 8.82
CA ILE A 8 -3.00 19.98 7.94
C ILE A 8 -3.61 19.20 6.77
N GLY A 9 -3.81 19.89 5.64
CA GLY A 9 -4.24 19.25 4.41
C GLY A 9 -3.22 18.17 4.08
N ARG A 10 -3.71 16.95 3.85
CA ARG A 10 -2.89 15.80 3.43
C ARG A 10 -1.94 16.27 2.32
N PRO A 11 -0.62 16.02 2.42
CA PRO A 11 0.30 16.35 1.34
C PRO A 11 -0.25 15.80 0.02
N LYS A 12 -0.25 16.61 -1.05
CA LYS A 12 -0.67 16.21 -2.39
C LYS A 12 0.30 15.19 -2.95
N THR A 13 0.29 13.98 -2.41
CA THR A 13 0.88 12.82 -3.05
C THR A 13 -0.12 12.42 -4.13
N ASP A 14 0.32 12.34 -5.39
CA ASP A 14 -0.46 11.96 -6.58
C ASP A 14 -0.86 10.46 -6.54
N THR A 15 -1.44 10.05 -5.41
CA THR A 15 -1.81 8.68 -5.09
C THR A 15 -3.23 8.70 -4.56
N LYS A 16 -4.08 7.88 -5.16
CA LYS A 16 -5.45 7.70 -4.70
C LYS A 16 -5.48 6.57 -3.68
N PRO A 17 -6.15 6.74 -2.52
CA PRO A 17 -6.34 5.64 -1.59
C PRO A 17 -7.21 4.56 -2.24
N VAL A 18 -6.77 3.31 -2.16
CA VAL A 18 -7.57 2.15 -2.57
C VAL A 18 -8.07 1.46 -1.29
N MET A 19 -9.38 1.43 -1.11
CA MET A 19 -10.03 0.77 0.03
C MET A 19 -10.47 -0.62 -0.43
N ILE A 20 -9.74 -1.66 -0.04
CA ILE A 20 -10.05 -3.06 -0.37
C ILE A 20 -10.44 -3.78 0.92
N ARG A 21 -11.55 -4.52 0.88
CA ARG A 21 -11.87 -5.49 1.93
C ARG A 21 -11.24 -6.81 1.54
N MET A 22 -10.36 -7.32 2.38
CA MET A 22 -9.62 -8.56 2.18
C MET A 22 -9.93 -9.50 3.33
N GLU A 23 -9.82 -10.81 3.08
CA GLU A 23 -9.93 -11.80 4.14
C GLU A 23 -8.78 -11.64 5.14
N PRO A 24 -9.03 -11.90 6.44
CA PRO A 24 -8.03 -11.69 7.49
C PRO A 24 -6.79 -12.57 7.30
N GLU A 25 -6.95 -13.76 6.72
CA GLU A 25 -5.85 -14.67 6.41
C GLU A 25 -4.89 -14.05 5.39
N MET A 26 -5.42 -13.50 4.29
CA MET A 26 -4.63 -12.81 3.27
C MET A 26 -3.89 -11.58 3.83
N ILE A 27 -4.51 -10.85 4.76
CA ILE A 27 -3.83 -9.73 5.46
C ILE A 27 -2.66 -10.25 6.30
N SER A 28 -2.83 -11.40 6.98
CA SER A 28 -1.79 -12.03 7.78
C SER A 28 -0.61 -12.50 6.93
N GLU A 29 -0.87 -13.07 5.75
CA GLU A 29 0.18 -13.48 4.81
C GLU A 29 1.00 -12.28 4.31
N ILE A 30 0.34 -11.16 3.99
CA ILE A 30 1.03 -9.93 3.61
C ILE A 30 1.86 -9.37 4.78
N ASP A 31 1.36 -9.48 6.03
CA ASP A 31 2.09 -9.09 7.23
C ASP A 31 3.32 -9.99 7.50
N ALA A 32 3.24 -11.27 7.13
CA ALA A 32 4.35 -12.20 7.20
C ALA A 32 5.38 -11.90 6.09
N TYR A 33 4.93 -11.67 4.85
CA TYR A 33 5.79 -11.30 3.73
C TYR A 33 6.57 -10.00 3.99
N ARG A 34 5.93 -8.95 4.54
CA ARG A 34 6.69 -7.72 4.85
C ARG A 34 7.82 -7.95 5.86
N ARG A 35 7.76 -8.98 6.70
CA ARG A 35 8.82 -9.30 7.69
C ARG A 35 10.02 -9.99 7.06
N THR A 36 9.88 -10.54 5.85
CA THR A 36 11.00 -11.13 5.11
C THR A 36 11.81 -10.06 4.36
N LEU A 37 11.27 -8.84 4.25
CA LEU A 37 11.92 -7.71 3.61
C LEU A 37 12.78 -6.93 4.62
N ASP A 38 14.02 -6.62 4.25
CA ASP A 38 15.03 -5.95 5.09
C ASP A 38 14.52 -4.63 5.72
N ASP A 39 13.77 -3.84 4.95
CA ASP A 39 13.27 -2.51 5.37
C ASP A 39 11.90 -2.56 6.07
N VAL A 40 11.31 -3.77 6.22
CA VAL A 40 9.97 -4.02 6.78
C VAL A 40 8.95 -2.96 6.35
N PRO A 41 8.60 -2.90 5.06
CA PRO A 41 7.78 -1.83 4.52
C PRO A 41 6.39 -1.83 5.17
N THR A 42 5.76 -0.65 5.17
CA THR A 42 4.36 -0.54 5.60
C THR A 42 3.47 -1.43 4.72
N ARG A 43 2.34 -1.92 5.25
CA ARG A 43 1.39 -2.75 4.47
C ARG A 43 1.05 -2.16 3.08
N PRO A 44 0.70 -0.86 2.96
CA PRO A 44 0.42 -0.28 1.64
C PRO A 44 1.66 -0.24 0.72
N GLU A 45 2.86 -0.09 1.26
CA GLU A 45 4.11 -0.15 0.48
C GLU A 45 4.40 -1.58 0.00
N ALA A 46 4.25 -2.58 0.86
CA ALA A 46 4.40 -3.99 0.48
C ALA A 46 3.42 -4.37 -0.63
N MET A 47 2.15 -3.99 -0.48
CA MET A 47 1.13 -4.21 -1.50
C MET A 47 1.47 -3.53 -2.83
N ARG A 48 2.00 -2.29 -2.80
CA ARG A 48 2.42 -1.59 -4.03
C ARG A 48 3.54 -2.34 -4.76
N ARG A 49 4.53 -2.87 -4.03
CA ARG A 49 5.64 -3.64 -4.62
C ARG A 49 5.13 -4.93 -5.26
N ILE A 50 4.31 -5.70 -4.54
CA ILE A 50 3.72 -6.95 -5.04
C ILE A 50 2.87 -6.69 -6.29
N LEU A 51 2.03 -5.66 -6.28
CA LEU A 51 1.17 -5.31 -7.41
C LEU A 51 1.98 -4.82 -8.61
N ALA A 52 3.03 -4.02 -8.39
CA ALA A 52 3.88 -3.53 -9.47
C ALA A 52 4.60 -4.67 -10.18
N ASP A 53 5.21 -5.59 -9.40
CA ASP A 53 5.89 -6.78 -9.90
C ASP A 53 4.92 -7.69 -10.68
N PHE A 54 3.75 -7.97 -10.11
CA PHE A 54 2.71 -8.75 -10.77
C PHE A 54 2.23 -8.10 -12.09
N LEU A 55 2.00 -6.79 -12.11
CA LEU A 55 1.55 -6.07 -13.31
C LEU A 55 2.62 -6.00 -14.39
N GLU A 56 3.90 -5.93 -14.00
CA GLU A 56 5.02 -6.00 -14.94
C GLU A 56 5.10 -7.37 -15.61
N ALA A 57 5.11 -8.45 -14.82
CA ALA A 57 5.10 -9.82 -15.32
C ALA A 57 3.87 -10.11 -16.19
N TRP A 58 2.70 -9.61 -15.80
CA TRP A 58 1.46 -9.77 -16.56
C TRP A 58 1.46 -9.00 -17.88
N ARG A 59 2.16 -7.86 -17.95
CA ARG A 59 2.32 -7.08 -19.18
C ARG A 59 3.31 -7.76 -20.13
N ASP A 60 4.41 -8.28 -19.59
CA ASP A 60 5.45 -8.99 -20.34
C ASP A 60 4.90 -10.26 -21.01
N GLY A 61 4.12 -11.07 -20.27
CA GLY A 61 3.48 -12.27 -20.82
C GLY A 61 2.28 -12.02 -21.75
N ARG A 62 1.97 -10.76 -22.07
CA ARG A 62 0.92 -10.36 -23.02
C ARG A 62 1.47 -9.78 -24.34
N ASP A 63 2.78 -9.58 -24.43
CA ASP A 63 3.48 -9.16 -25.66
C ASP A 63 3.75 -10.36 -26.58
#